data_AF-A0A2K9N9Q3-F1
#
_entry.id   AF-A0A2K9N9Q3-F1
#
_cell.length_a   1.000
_cell.length_b   1.000
_cell.length_c   1.000
_cell.angle_alpha   90.00
_cell.angle_beta   90.00
_cell.angle_gamma   90.00
#
_symmetry.space_group_name_H-M   'P 1'
#
loop_
_entity.id
_entity.type
_entity.pdbx_description
1 polymer ?
#
loop_
_entity_poly.entity_id
_entity_poly.type
_entity_poly.pdbx_seq_one_letter_code
_entity_poly.pdbx_strand_id
1 'polypeptide(L)'
;MTIGVILAVARFQLAGFTRRRGLWVWLALACMLASLALPPVDAGYVTVSVGTLRPIYTAETVGLVVGALGVTVLLPAHFIALRIAFPPTRHPLLLTGATPVSDTAFALGRWLADTFFLVAFLLCFGLGALFIQAVRGEAPVQQPLALLGPLLLVSVPSASLLAGFRGLVEARRWTRGPVAAGILMMVAWLVVLPLTTSVSRGMLGPVADPLGAGLPMHDMGGVVPGDHGTTFGIHITRSVNGSFTWDGFDWSAPSYLAARGIWFLAGAGLAMAAGLLGDRFRGPAQASRANDAAKTARPASLKQTAPISVRPNGGSGLAVLLLAELRLSRSGWKLLTIWLGGAVALALLSDGPDAVRRAVALLLLPALFPLGDLGVRASGRSLLPLAMAVPASSNVRLMAGYLAGLILAGAPLLLLLAGTLLRSGTVPGSWLGLVVALVPAVALLLGRLTGSGQAFSMLGLIACYLLFSA
;
A
#
# COMPACT_ATOMS: atom_id res chain seq x y z
N MET A 1 22.46 -21.49 9.37
CA MET A 1 21.00 -21.39 9.10
C MET A 1 20.63 -22.49 8.13
N THR A 2 19.67 -23.36 8.46
CA THR A 2 19.25 -24.41 7.52
C THR A 2 18.21 -23.84 6.55
N ILE A 3 18.51 -23.91 5.24
CA ILE A 3 17.57 -23.52 4.15
C ILE A 3 16.20 -24.19 4.34
N GLY A 4 16.18 -25.41 4.88
CA GLY A 4 14.96 -26.14 5.21
C GLY A 4 14.02 -25.40 6.17
N VAL A 5 14.54 -24.64 7.14
CA VAL A 5 13.69 -23.86 8.07
C VAL A 5 13.02 -22.68 7.35
N ILE A 6 13.76 -21.99 6.48
CA ILE A 6 13.23 -20.89 5.67
C ILE A 6 12.07 -21.40 4.79
N LEU A 7 12.31 -22.52 4.09
CA LEU A 7 11.30 -23.14 3.23
C LEU A 7 10.09 -23.67 4.01
N ALA A 8 10.29 -24.23 5.20
CA ALA A 8 9.19 -24.67 6.06
C ALA A 8 8.30 -23.51 6.51
N VAL A 9 8.91 -22.38 6.93
CA VAL A 9 8.17 -21.15 7.28
C VAL A 9 7.40 -20.62 6.07
N ALA A 10 8.04 -20.57 4.91
CA ALA A 10 7.40 -20.10 3.67
C ALA A 10 6.22 -20.99 3.29
N ARG A 11 6.40 -22.31 3.30
CA ARG A 11 5.36 -23.30 3.00
C ARG A 11 4.18 -23.21 3.95
N PHE A 12 4.44 -23.06 5.25
CA PHE A 12 3.38 -22.91 6.25
C PHE A 12 2.53 -21.66 5.96
N GLN A 13 3.17 -20.53 5.65
CA GLN A 13 2.44 -19.31 5.32
C GLN A 13 1.70 -19.42 3.99
N LEU A 14 2.29 -20.06 2.98
CA LEU A 14 1.65 -20.33 1.69
C LEU A 14 0.40 -21.20 1.83
N ALA A 15 0.46 -22.26 2.62
CA ALA A 15 -0.71 -23.07 2.95
C ALA A 15 -1.78 -22.25 3.71
N GLY A 16 -1.35 -21.25 4.49
CA GLY A 16 -2.24 -20.28 5.11
C GLY A 16 -2.95 -19.34 4.11
N PHE A 17 -2.28 -18.94 3.02
CA PHE A 17 -2.90 -18.15 1.95
C PHE A 17 -3.99 -18.94 1.22
N THR A 18 -3.66 -20.16 0.77
CA THR A 18 -4.55 -20.96 -0.09
C THR A 18 -5.86 -21.38 0.58
N ARG A 19 -5.86 -21.50 1.91
CA ARG A 19 -7.05 -21.85 2.70
C ARG A 19 -7.99 -20.67 2.95
N ARG A 20 -7.58 -19.43 2.69
CA ARG A 20 -8.40 -18.24 2.96
C ARG A 20 -9.24 -17.89 1.73
N ARG A 21 -10.56 -17.84 1.90
CA ARG A 21 -11.50 -17.41 0.83
C ARG A 21 -11.15 -16.04 0.24
N GLY A 22 -10.58 -15.14 1.05
CA GLY A 22 -10.13 -13.82 0.61
C GLY A 22 -9.04 -13.85 -0.46
N LEU A 23 -8.23 -14.92 -0.56
CA LEU A 23 -7.24 -15.07 -1.64
C LEU A 23 -7.93 -15.10 -3.01
N TRP A 24 -8.96 -15.94 -3.16
CA TRP A 24 -9.66 -16.11 -4.43
C TRP A 24 -10.35 -14.82 -4.89
N VAL A 25 -10.95 -14.08 -3.95
CA VAL A 25 -11.51 -12.75 -4.24
C VAL A 25 -10.42 -11.79 -4.70
N TRP A 26 -9.24 -11.83 -4.08
CA TRP A 26 -8.08 -11.02 -4.48
C TRP A 26 -7.57 -11.38 -5.87
N LEU A 27 -7.46 -12.67 -6.19
CA LEU A 27 -7.01 -13.11 -7.53
C LEU A 27 -8.05 -12.77 -8.61
N ALA A 28 -9.34 -12.92 -8.31
CA ALA A 28 -10.41 -12.49 -9.23
C ALA A 28 -10.41 -10.97 -9.45
N LEU A 29 -10.16 -10.19 -8.40
CA LEU A 29 -9.97 -8.75 -8.50
C LEU A 29 -8.77 -8.41 -9.38
N ALA A 30 -7.67 -9.16 -9.31
CA ALA A 30 -6.51 -9.00 -10.19
C ALA A 30 -6.94 -9.09 -11.67
N CYS A 31 -7.69 -10.14 -12.02
CA CYS A 31 -8.21 -10.31 -13.38
C CYS A 31 -9.14 -9.15 -13.80
N MET A 32 -10.03 -8.70 -12.90
CA MET A 32 -10.92 -7.56 -13.17
C MET A 32 -10.13 -6.27 -13.40
N LEU A 33 -9.10 -5.99 -12.60
CA LEU A 33 -8.27 -4.79 -12.75
C LEU A 33 -7.55 -4.74 -14.11
N ALA A 34 -7.31 -5.88 -14.75
CA ALA A 34 -6.73 -5.91 -16.10
C ALA A 34 -7.62 -5.19 -17.12
N SER A 35 -8.94 -5.19 -16.93
CA SER A 35 -9.88 -4.47 -17.80
C SER A 35 -9.76 -2.96 -17.71
N LEU A 36 -9.32 -2.47 -16.54
CA LEU A 36 -9.01 -1.05 -16.36
C LEU A 36 -7.63 -0.72 -16.91
N ALA A 37 -6.66 -1.64 -16.79
CA ALA A 37 -5.28 -1.46 -17.23
C ALA A 37 -5.14 -1.39 -18.76
N LEU A 38 -5.99 -2.12 -19.48
CA LEU A 38 -6.08 -2.09 -20.93
C LEU A 38 -7.42 -1.45 -21.27
N PRO A 39 -7.55 -0.14 -21.51
CA PRO A 39 -8.79 0.49 -21.99
C PRO A 39 -9.13 0.10 -23.42
N PRO A 40 -10.42 -0.05 -23.80
CA PRO A 40 -10.79 -0.19 -25.22
C PRO A 40 -10.47 1.08 -26.01
N VAL A 41 -10.47 0.99 -27.34
CA VAL A 41 -10.18 2.11 -28.26
C VAL A 41 -11.06 3.33 -28.01
N ASP A 42 -12.33 3.10 -27.71
CA ASP A 42 -13.33 4.16 -27.51
C ASP A 42 -13.42 4.62 -26.04
N ALA A 43 -12.49 4.21 -25.18
CA ALA A 43 -12.48 4.64 -23.78
C ALA A 43 -12.12 6.13 -23.66
N GLY A 44 -12.82 6.85 -22.78
CA GLY A 44 -12.48 8.23 -22.41
C GLY A 44 -11.18 8.39 -21.60
N TYR A 45 -10.36 7.35 -21.52
CA TYR A 45 -9.11 7.34 -20.76
C TYR A 45 -8.04 6.45 -21.41
N VAL A 46 -6.78 6.74 -21.12
CA VAL A 46 -5.60 6.04 -21.64
C VAL A 46 -4.69 5.65 -20.48
N THR A 47 -4.10 4.47 -20.56
CA THR A 47 -3.18 3.97 -19.53
C THR A 47 -1.71 4.16 -19.86
N VAL A 48 -1.36 4.08 -21.14
CA VAL A 48 -0.01 4.34 -21.65
C VAL A 48 -0.13 5.11 -22.95
N SER A 49 0.61 6.21 -23.06
CA SER A 49 0.73 6.96 -24.31
C SER A 49 2.12 7.57 -24.44
N VAL A 50 2.55 7.70 -25.69
CA VAL A 50 3.73 8.48 -26.07
C VAL A 50 3.20 9.68 -26.83
N GLY A 51 3.23 10.85 -26.18
CA GLY A 51 2.49 12.02 -26.67
C GLY A 51 0.99 11.74 -26.76
N THR A 52 0.43 11.86 -27.97
CA THR A 52 -0.99 11.59 -28.29
C THR A 52 -1.22 10.21 -28.92
N LEU A 53 -0.18 9.38 -29.05
CA LEU A 53 -0.28 8.05 -29.65
C LEU A 53 -0.38 6.98 -28.57
N ARG A 54 -1.25 5.99 -28.79
CA ARG A 54 -1.33 4.80 -27.94
C ARG A 54 -0.57 3.62 -28.57
N PRO A 55 0.10 2.77 -27.79
CA PRO A 55 0.70 1.56 -28.34
C PRO A 55 -0.39 0.55 -28.70
N ILE A 56 -0.19 -0.21 -29.78
CA ILE A 56 -1.02 -1.37 -30.12
C ILE A 56 -0.74 -2.49 -29.11
N TYR A 57 -1.80 -3.14 -28.62
CA TYR A 57 -1.71 -4.19 -27.61
C TYR A 57 -1.19 -5.52 -28.18
N THR A 58 0.10 -5.56 -28.51
CA THR A 58 0.89 -6.78 -28.71
C THR A 58 1.16 -7.47 -27.37
N ALA A 59 1.53 -8.76 -27.38
CA ALA A 59 1.76 -9.52 -26.14
C ALA A 59 2.85 -8.87 -25.26
N GLU A 60 3.92 -8.34 -25.86
CA GLU A 60 5.00 -7.67 -25.14
C GLU A 60 4.57 -6.32 -24.56
N THR A 61 3.86 -5.51 -25.35
CA THR A 61 3.25 -4.26 -24.88
C THR A 61 2.33 -4.53 -23.69
N VAL A 62 1.44 -5.52 -23.80
CA VAL A 62 0.52 -5.89 -22.72
C VAL A 62 1.30 -6.35 -21.49
N GLY A 63 2.33 -7.18 -21.66
CA GLY A 63 3.20 -7.61 -20.56
C GLY A 63 3.86 -6.44 -19.83
N LEU A 64 4.41 -5.47 -20.58
CA LEU A 64 5.03 -4.27 -20.01
C LEU A 64 3.99 -3.38 -19.32
N VAL A 65 2.86 -3.08 -19.96
CA VAL A 65 1.78 -2.24 -19.40
C VAL A 65 1.28 -2.81 -18.08
N VAL A 66 0.99 -4.11 -18.05
CA VAL A 66 0.47 -4.80 -16.86
C VAL A 66 1.54 -4.91 -15.79
N GLY A 67 2.79 -5.26 -16.15
CA GLY A 67 3.91 -5.30 -15.23
C GLY A 67 4.17 -3.94 -14.59
N ALA A 68 4.29 -2.89 -15.40
CA ALA A 68 4.53 -1.53 -14.96
C ALA A 68 3.36 -0.96 -14.15
N LEU A 69 2.08 -1.17 -14.53
CA LEU A 69 0.92 -0.72 -13.74
C LEU A 69 0.82 -1.49 -12.43
N GLY A 70 1.12 -2.79 -12.46
CA GLY A 70 1.16 -3.65 -11.28
C GLY A 70 2.17 -3.17 -10.23
N VAL A 71 3.33 -2.67 -10.66
CA VAL A 71 4.38 -2.20 -9.74
C VAL A 71 4.34 -0.71 -9.45
N THR A 72 3.73 0.12 -10.30
CA THR A 72 3.66 1.57 -10.08
C THR A 72 2.37 1.95 -9.36
N VAL A 73 1.22 1.45 -9.79
CA VAL A 73 -0.09 1.83 -9.25
C VAL A 73 -0.50 0.92 -8.11
N LEU A 74 -0.30 -0.39 -8.27
CA LEU A 74 -0.80 -1.35 -7.29
C LEU A 74 0.17 -1.56 -6.12
N LEU A 75 1.43 -1.11 -6.16
CA LEU A 75 2.40 -1.31 -5.06
C LEU A 75 1.86 -0.88 -3.68
N PRO A 76 1.27 0.32 -3.52
CA PRO A 76 0.71 0.73 -2.23
C PRO A 76 -0.50 -0.11 -1.82
N ALA A 77 -1.34 -0.50 -2.78
CA ALA A 77 -2.46 -1.40 -2.53
C ALA A 77 -1.99 -2.79 -2.08
N HIS A 78 -0.95 -3.35 -2.73
CA HIS A 78 -0.31 -4.60 -2.37
C HIS A 78 0.26 -4.58 -0.94
N PHE A 79 0.88 -3.47 -0.53
CA PHE A 79 1.36 -3.30 0.84
C PHE A 79 0.23 -3.40 1.87
N ILE A 80 -0.88 -2.70 1.59
CA ILE A 80 -2.07 -2.75 2.45
C ILE A 80 -2.63 -4.19 2.46
N ALA A 81 -2.77 -4.83 1.29
CA ALA A 81 -3.27 -6.19 1.10
C ALA A 81 -2.51 -7.21 1.98
N LEU A 82 -1.17 -7.17 1.93
CA LEU A 82 -0.31 -8.06 2.72
C LEU A 82 -0.53 -7.88 4.23
N ARG A 83 -0.82 -6.66 4.68
CA ARG A 83 -1.10 -6.37 6.09
C ARG A 83 -2.53 -6.72 6.51
N ILE A 84 -3.50 -6.71 5.60
CA ILE A 84 -4.84 -7.28 5.85
C ILE A 84 -4.72 -8.78 6.07
N ALA A 85 -4.05 -9.43 5.12
CA ALA A 85 -3.95 -10.88 5.11
C ALA A 85 -3.14 -11.36 6.31
N PHE A 86 -2.08 -10.64 6.71
CA PHE A 86 -1.20 -11.03 7.82
C PHE A 86 -1.00 -9.89 8.80
N PRO A 87 -1.90 -9.75 9.79
CA PRO A 87 -1.76 -8.77 10.84
C PRO A 87 -0.46 -9.03 11.63
N PRO A 88 0.29 -7.98 12.00
CA PRO A 88 1.56 -8.11 12.69
C PRO A 88 1.51 -8.92 14.01
N THR A 89 0.33 -9.00 14.63
CA THR A 89 0.13 -9.45 16.02
C THR A 89 -0.35 -10.90 16.19
N ARG A 90 -0.91 -11.58 15.18
CA ARG A 90 -1.65 -12.84 15.42
C ARG A 90 -0.87 -14.14 15.27
N HIS A 91 -0.11 -14.27 14.19
CA HIS A 91 0.44 -15.57 13.79
C HIS A 91 1.90 -15.81 14.20
N PRO A 92 2.79 -14.81 14.17
CA PRO A 92 4.21 -15.10 14.37
C PRO A 92 4.57 -15.43 15.82
N LEU A 93 3.88 -14.82 16.81
CA LEU A 93 4.19 -15.02 18.23
C LEU A 93 3.94 -16.47 18.68
N LEU A 94 2.93 -17.14 18.11
CA LEU A 94 2.64 -18.55 18.40
C LEU A 94 3.67 -19.49 17.77
N LEU A 95 4.19 -19.16 16.60
CA LEU A 95 5.19 -19.99 15.90
C LEU A 95 6.59 -19.83 16.52
N THR A 96 7.03 -18.59 16.77
CA THR A 96 8.39 -18.34 17.29
C THR A 96 8.50 -18.49 18.80
N GLY A 97 7.38 -18.43 19.53
CA GLY A 97 7.36 -18.76 20.97
C GLY A 97 7.38 -20.27 21.24
N ALA A 98 7.04 -21.10 20.25
CA ALA A 98 6.92 -22.56 20.39
C ALA A 98 7.95 -23.36 19.56
N THR A 99 8.76 -22.70 18.71
CA THR A 99 9.76 -23.39 17.88
C THR A 99 11.11 -22.66 17.90
N PRO A 100 12.25 -23.39 17.91
CA PRO A 100 13.58 -22.81 17.90
C PRO A 100 13.97 -22.34 16.48
N VAL A 101 13.28 -21.31 15.98
CA VAL A 101 13.56 -20.71 14.67
C VAL A 101 14.24 -19.35 14.86
N SER A 102 15.36 -19.11 14.16
CA SER A 102 16.03 -17.82 14.22
C SER A 102 15.20 -16.72 13.55
N ASP A 103 15.31 -15.50 14.07
CA ASP A 103 14.59 -14.30 13.60
C ASP A 103 14.79 -14.04 12.11
N THR A 104 16.04 -14.20 11.66
CA THR A 104 16.45 -14.04 10.27
C THR A 104 15.85 -15.12 9.38
N ALA A 105 15.80 -16.38 9.84
CA ALA A 105 15.22 -17.48 9.07
C ALA A 105 13.70 -17.29 8.95
N PHE A 106 13.07 -16.85 10.04
CA PHE A 106 11.65 -16.50 10.03
C PHE A 106 11.35 -15.33 9.09
N ALA A 107 12.16 -14.26 9.13
CA ALA A 107 11.97 -13.08 8.29
C ALA A 107 12.16 -13.41 6.80
N LEU A 108 13.18 -14.19 6.45
CA LEU A 108 13.41 -14.66 5.07
C LEU A 108 12.28 -15.59 4.60
N GLY A 109 11.83 -16.54 5.41
CA GLY A 109 10.73 -17.43 5.04
C GLY A 109 9.42 -16.67 4.81
N ARG A 110 9.19 -15.63 5.61
CA ARG A 110 8.05 -14.73 5.43
C ARG A 110 8.17 -13.87 4.18
N TRP A 111 9.34 -13.28 3.93
CA TRP A 111 9.62 -12.52 2.71
C TRP A 111 9.36 -13.37 1.48
N LEU A 112 9.84 -14.62 1.47
CA LEU A 112 9.64 -15.54 0.35
C LEU A 112 8.14 -15.80 0.11
N ALA A 113 7.38 -16.09 1.16
CA ALA A 113 5.94 -16.31 1.06
C ALA A 113 5.16 -15.07 0.57
N ASP A 114 5.51 -13.88 1.06
CA ASP A 114 4.92 -12.62 0.61
C ASP A 114 5.23 -12.34 -0.87
N THR A 115 6.48 -12.56 -1.29
CA THR A 115 6.90 -12.41 -2.69
C THR A 115 6.11 -13.34 -3.59
N PHE A 116 5.96 -14.63 -3.22
CA PHE A 116 5.14 -15.57 -3.98
C PHE A 116 3.67 -15.15 -4.06
N PHE A 117 3.09 -14.66 -2.96
CA PHE A 117 1.72 -14.16 -2.96
C PHE A 117 1.53 -12.99 -3.93
N LEU A 118 2.46 -12.02 -3.92
CA LEU A 118 2.42 -10.88 -4.83
C LEU A 118 2.60 -11.30 -6.30
N VAL A 119 3.57 -12.19 -6.57
CA VAL A 119 3.80 -12.71 -7.92
C VAL A 119 2.59 -13.49 -8.42
N ALA A 120 1.92 -14.28 -7.58
CA ALA A 120 0.69 -14.98 -7.95
C ALA A 120 -0.45 -14.02 -8.33
N PHE A 121 -0.59 -12.91 -7.59
CA PHE A 121 -1.54 -11.85 -7.95
C PHE A 121 -1.20 -11.23 -9.30
N LEU A 122 0.07 -10.89 -9.53
CA LEU A 122 0.54 -10.29 -10.78
C LEU A 122 0.39 -11.23 -11.97
N LEU A 123 0.59 -12.53 -11.78
CA LEU A 123 0.31 -13.55 -12.79
C LEU A 123 -1.18 -13.61 -13.12
N CYS A 124 -2.08 -13.54 -12.13
CA CYS A 124 -3.52 -13.47 -12.39
C CYS A 124 -3.91 -12.18 -13.12
N PHE A 125 -3.28 -11.05 -12.78
CA PHE A 125 -3.43 -9.78 -13.50
C PHE A 125 -2.99 -9.91 -14.97
N GLY A 126 -1.86 -10.58 -15.23
CA GLY A 126 -1.39 -10.94 -16.58
C GLY A 126 -2.33 -11.88 -17.34
N LEU A 127 -2.88 -12.90 -16.67
CA LEU A 127 -3.86 -13.80 -17.27
C LEU A 127 -5.16 -13.07 -17.66
N GLY A 128 -5.64 -12.17 -16.79
CA GLY A 128 -6.77 -11.29 -17.12
C GLY A 128 -6.48 -10.42 -18.34
N ALA A 129 -5.26 -9.88 -18.43
CA ALA A 129 -4.84 -9.06 -19.54
C ALA A 129 -4.74 -9.82 -20.87
N LEU A 130 -4.21 -11.06 -20.84
CA LEU A 130 -4.23 -11.96 -22.00
C LEU A 130 -5.66 -12.24 -22.47
N PHE A 131 -6.59 -12.51 -21.54
CA PHE A 131 -7.99 -12.72 -21.87
C PHE A 131 -8.59 -11.48 -22.55
N ILE A 132 -8.33 -10.28 -22.02
CA ILE A 132 -8.82 -9.03 -22.60
C ILE A 132 -8.21 -8.78 -23.98
N GLN A 133 -6.91 -9.01 -24.15
CA GLN A 133 -6.24 -8.89 -25.45
C GLN A 133 -6.90 -9.82 -26.48
N ALA A 134 -7.16 -11.08 -26.10
CA ALA A 134 -7.81 -12.07 -26.97
C ALA A 134 -9.24 -11.66 -27.35
N VAL A 135 -10.03 -11.17 -26.40
CA VAL A 135 -11.42 -10.73 -26.63
C VAL A 135 -11.47 -9.49 -27.54
N ARG A 136 -10.48 -8.60 -27.46
CA ARG A 136 -10.46 -7.36 -28.25
C ARG A 136 -9.97 -7.53 -29.67
N GLY A 137 -9.09 -8.49 -29.91
CA GLY A 137 -8.59 -8.78 -31.25
C GLY A 137 -7.77 -7.65 -31.89
N GLU A 138 -7.23 -6.69 -31.10
CA GLU A 138 -6.40 -5.59 -31.63
C GLU A 138 -5.10 -6.08 -32.26
N ALA A 139 -4.53 -7.16 -31.73
CA ALA A 139 -3.43 -7.90 -32.32
C ALA A 139 -3.66 -9.41 -32.10
N PRO A 140 -3.29 -10.27 -33.06
CA PRO A 140 -3.40 -11.71 -32.87
C PRO A 140 -2.50 -12.17 -31.73
N VAL A 141 -3.02 -13.02 -30.84
CA VAL A 141 -2.27 -13.61 -29.72
C VAL A 141 -1.39 -14.74 -30.25
N GLN A 142 -0.36 -14.39 -31.02
CA GLN A 142 0.54 -15.36 -31.65
C GLN A 142 1.51 -15.96 -30.63
N GLN A 143 1.92 -15.17 -29.63
CA GLN A 143 2.92 -15.57 -28.62
C GLN A 143 2.46 -15.14 -27.22
N PRO A 144 1.49 -15.84 -26.60
CA PRO A 144 0.98 -15.47 -25.27
C PRO A 144 2.08 -15.51 -24.18
N LEU A 145 3.08 -16.36 -24.36
CA LEU A 145 4.25 -16.45 -23.48
C LEU A 145 5.15 -15.21 -23.54
N ALA A 146 5.09 -14.43 -24.62
CA ALA A 146 5.89 -13.20 -24.76
C ALA A 146 5.47 -12.12 -23.76
N LEU A 147 4.27 -12.18 -23.17
CA LEU A 147 3.92 -11.27 -22.06
C LEU A 147 4.65 -11.60 -20.75
N LEU A 148 4.99 -12.87 -20.52
CA LEU A 148 5.50 -13.32 -19.22
C LEU A 148 6.88 -12.73 -18.92
N GLY A 149 7.73 -12.58 -19.94
CA GLY A 149 9.05 -11.95 -19.80
C GLY A 149 8.96 -10.54 -19.22
N PRO A 150 8.32 -9.59 -19.92
CA PRO A 150 8.08 -8.24 -19.44
C PRO A 150 7.42 -8.21 -18.05
N LEU A 151 6.36 -9.01 -17.87
CA LEU A 151 5.62 -9.06 -16.62
C LEU A 151 6.52 -9.48 -15.46
N LEU A 152 7.22 -10.61 -15.58
CA LEU A 152 8.00 -11.17 -14.48
C LEU A 152 9.28 -10.39 -14.19
N LEU A 153 9.98 -9.91 -15.22
CA LEU A 153 11.23 -9.16 -15.05
C LEU A 153 11.01 -7.81 -14.37
N VAL A 154 9.88 -7.15 -14.64
CA VAL A 154 9.48 -5.91 -13.95
C VAL A 154 8.92 -6.22 -12.55
N SER A 155 8.04 -7.20 -12.45
CA SER A 155 7.19 -7.35 -11.27
C SER A 155 7.78 -8.22 -10.14
N VAL A 156 8.58 -9.24 -10.44
CA VAL A 156 9.18 -10.12 -9.41
C VAL A 156 10.19 -9.38 -8.53
N PRO A 157 11.14 -8.59 -9.06
CA PRO A 157 12.07 -7.82 -8.22
C PRO A 157 11.34 -6.78 -7.37
N SER A 158 10.36 -6.09 -7.96
CA SER A 158 9.51 -5.12 -7.27
C SER A 158 8.70 -5.75 -6.13
N ALA A 159 8.12 -6.93 -6.36
CA ALA A 159 7.42 -7.72 -5.35
C ALA A 159 8.35 -8.14 -4.21
N SER A 160 9.57 -8.58 -4.53
CA SER A 160 10.60 -8.90 -3.54
C SER A 160 10.96 -7.70 -2.68
N LEU A 161 11.18 -6.53 -3.29
CA LEU A 161 11.47 -5.29 -2.58
C LEU A 161 10.34 -4.90 -1.64
N LEU A 162 9.10 -4.96 -2.12
CA LEU A 162 7.92 -4.64 -1.33
C LEU A 162 7.77 -5.57 -0.12
N ALA A 163 7.96 -6.87 -0.32
CA ALA A 163 7.92 -7.87 0.73
C ALA A 163 9.01 -7.61 1.80
N GLY A 164 10.22 -7.29 1.35
CA GLY A 164 11.36 -6.99 2.23
C GLY A 164 11.13 -5.71 3.04
N PHE A 165 10.68 -4.65 2.36
CA PHE A 165 10.32 -3.38 2.98
C PHE A 165 9.22 -3.54 4.03
N ARG A 166 8.18 -4.31 3.74
CA ARG A 166 7.13 -4.66 4.71
C ARG A 166 7.72 -5.34 5.95
N GLY A 167 8.60 -6.31 5.75
CA GLY A 167 9.32 -6.98 6.84
C GLY A 167 10.05 -5.98 7.73
N LEU A 168 10.78 -5.03 7.13
CA LEU A 168 11.54 -4.01 7.84
C LEU A 168 10.65 -3.05 8.63
N VAL A 169 9.57 -2.55 8.02
CA VAL A 169 8.59 -1.67 8.66
C VAL A 169 7.90 -2.38 9.85
N GLU A 170 7.64 -3.68 9.73
CA GLU A 170 7.07 -4.46 10.81
C GLU A 170 8.09 -4.86 11.90
N ALA A 171 9.39 -4.76 11.64
CA ALA A 171 10.43 -5.16 12.59
C ALA A 171 10.41 -4.30 13.86
N ARG A 172 10.23 -2.97 13.75
CA ARG A 172 10.30 -2.04 14.89
C ARG A 172 8.93 -1.72 15.51
N ARG A 173 8.87 -1.61 16.84
CA ARG A 173 7.61 -1.41 17.58
C ARG A 173 6.83 -0.15 17.17
N TRP A 174 7.53 0.96 16.96
CA TRP A 174 6.95 2.25 16.58
C TRP A 174 6.43 2.33 15.13
N THR A 175 6.93 1.50 14.21
CA THR A 175 6.54 1.50 12.79
C THR A 175 5.47 0.44 12.47
N ARG A 176 5.16 -0.47 13.39
CA ARG A 176 4.15 -1.53 13.22
C ARG A 176 2.71 -1.03 13.10
N GLY A 177 2.41 0.18 13.57
CA GLY A 177 1.07 0.76 13.50
C GLY A 177 0.56 0.89 12.06
N PRO A 178 -0.76 0.83 11.81
CA PRO A 178 -1.32 1.01 10.47
C PRO A 178 -0.88 2.33 9.84
N VAL A 179 -0.97 3.43 10.60
CA VAL A 179 -0.61 4.80 10.20
C VAL A 179 0.87 4.93 9.84
N ALA A 180 1.78 4.62 10.77
CA ALA A 180 3.22 4.80 10.55
C ALA A 180 3.74 3.99 9.36
N ALA A 181 3.30 2.74 9.22
CA ALA A 181 3.65 1.89 8.10
C ALA A 181 3.08 2.41 6.76
N GLY A 182 1.85 2.92 6.75
CA GLY A 182 1.24 3.53 5.56
C GLY A 182 2.00 4.77 5.10
N ILE A 183 2.38 5.64 6.05
CA ILE A 183 3.20 6.82 5.77
C ILE A 183 4.57 6.43 5.20
N LEU A 184 5.28 5.49 5.83
CA LEU A 184 6.59 5.03 5.35
C LEU A 184 6.51 4.42 3.96
N MET A 185 5.46 3.64 3.68
CA MET A 185 5.20 3.11 2.35
C MET A 185 4.99 4.22 1.33
N MET A 186 4.25 5.26 1.69
CA MET A 186 4.00 6.40 0.81
C MET A 186 5.27 7.20 0.51
N VAL A 187 6.08 7.49 1.53
CA VAL A 187 7.41 8.10 1.34
C VAL A 187 8.24 7.26 0.38
N ALA A 188 8.35 5.96 0.65
CA ALA A 188 9.15 5.06 -0.17
C ALA A 188 8.66 5.06 -1.63
N TRP A 189 7.35 4.97 -1.84
CA TRP A 189 6.73 4.98 -3.16
C TRP A 189 7.00 6.30 -3.92
N LEU A 190 6.85 7.45 -3.27
CA LEU A 190 7.09 8.77 -3.88
C LEU A 190 8.56 9.05 -4.18
N VAL A 191 9.48 8.40 -3.49
CA VAL A 191 10.92 8.44 -3.82
C VAL A 191 11.23 7.50 -4.98
N VAL A 192 10.63 6.32 -5.00
CA VAL A 192 10.89 5.25 -6.00
C VAL A 192 10.33 5.61 -7.39
N LEU A 193 9.18 6.28 -7.48
CA LEU A 193 8.59 6.66 -8.76
C LEU A 193 9.50 7.58 -9.60
N PRO A 194 9.99 8.74 -9.11
CA PRO A 194 10.89 9.59 -9.88
C PRO A 194 12.24 8.92 -10.21
N LEU A 195 12.75 8.05 -9.33
CA LEU A 195 13.96 7.27 -9.62
C LEU A 195 13.77 6.42 -10.87
N THR A 196 12.62 5.74 -10.97
CA THR A 196 12.23 4.90 -12.11
C THR A 196 12.08 5.71 -13.40
N THR A 197 11.43 6.88 -13.36
CA THR A 197 11.08 7.66 -14.57
C THR A 197 12.14 8.69 -15.00
N SER A 198 13.03 9.10 -14.11
CA SER A 198 13.93 10.24 -14.35
C SER A 198 15.41 9.89 -14.20
N VAL A 199 15.78 9.06 -13.21
CA VAL A 199 17.19 8.78 -12.89
C VAL A 199 17.75 7.60 -13.67
N SER A 200 16.89 6.69 -14.15
CA SER A 200 17.22 5.60 -15.07
C SER A 200 17.88 6.06 -16.38
N ARG A 201 17.85 7.36 -16.68
CA ARG A 201 18.48 8.01 -17.85
C ARG A 201 19.96 8.38 -17.66
N GLY A 202 20.51 8.27 -16.45
CA GLY A 202 21.86 8.73 -16.10
C GLY A 202 22.93 7.62 -15.97
N MET A 203 24.12 7.97 -15.43
CA MET A 203 25.30 7.10 -15.31
C MET A 203 25.08 5.76 -14.57
N LEU A 204 24.05 5.66 -13.73
CA LEU A 204 23.76 4.45 -12.95
C LEU A 204 23.02 3.36 -13.77
N GLY A 205 22.57 3.69 -14.99
CA GLY A 205 21.98 2.74 -15.93
C GLY A 205 20.78 1.95 -15.35
N PRO A 206 20.60 0.67 -15.74
CA PRO A 206 19.47 -0.16 -15.28
C PRO A 206 19.36 -0.33 -13.76
N VAL A 207 20.44 -0.10 -13.01
CA VAL A 207 20.44 -0.22 -11.54
C VAL A 207 19.69 0.93 -10.88
N ALA A 208 19.62 2.12 -11.49
CA ALA A 208 18.83 3.24 -10.97
C ALA A 208 17.31 3.06 -11.10
N ASP A 209 16.86 1.97 -11.72
CA ASP A 209 15.45 1.65 -11.90
C ASP A 209 15.00 0.53 -10.94
N PRO A 210 14.57 0.85 -9.70
CA PRO A 210 14.11 -0.14 -8.73
C PRO A 210 12.87 -0.91 -9.18
N LEU A 211 12.01 -0.33 -10.01
CA LEU A 211 10.77 -0.97 -10.47
C LEU A 211 10.97 -1.77 -11.76
N GLY A 212 11.96 -1.43 -12.57
CA GLY A 212 12.32 -2.13 -13.82
C GLY A 212 11.52 -1.73 -15.04
N ALA A 213 10.61 -0.78 -14.90
CA ALA A 213 9.75 -0.29 -15.97
C ALA A 213 10.34 0.91 -16.70
N GLY A 214 11.28 1.64 -16.10
CA GLY A 214 11.79 2.91 -16.62
C GLY A 214 12.50 2.79 -17.97
N LEU A 215 13.41 1.82 -18.11
CA LEU A 215 14.14 1.61 -19.37
C LEU A 215 13.24 1.11 -20.51
N PRO A 216 12.42 0.05 -20.34
CA PRO A 216 11.48 -0.37 -21.39
C PRO A 216 10.50 0.74 -21.79
N MET A 217 10.05 1.56 -20.84
CA MET A 217 9.18 2.70 -21.16
C MET A 217 9.89 3.80 -21.95
N HIS A 218 11.16 4.06 -21.64
CA HIS A 218 11.97 5.01 -22.39
C HIS A 218 12.21 4.52 -23.83
N ASP A 219 12.51 3.23 -23.98
CA ASP A 219 12.67 2.58 -25.29
C ASP A 219 11.39 2.70 -26.14
N MET A 220 10.23 2.40 -25.55
CA MET A 220 8.93 2.61 -26.19
C MET A 220 8.71 4.06 -26.63
N GLY A 221 9.13 5.03 -25.80
CA GLY A 221 9.08 6.46 -26.13
C GLY A 221 9.93 6.82 -27.35
N GLY A 222 11.08 6.16 -27.53
CA GLY A 222 12.00 6.39 -28.64
C GLY A 222 11.53 5.88 -30.00
N VAL A 223 10.48 5.06 -30.05
CA VAL A 223 9.90 4.57 -31.32
C VAL A 223 9.11 5.67 -32.05
N VAL A 224 8.56 6.64 -31.31
CA VAL A 224 7.79 7.73 -31.90
C VAL A 224 8.73 8.90 -32.24
N PRO A 225 8.79 9.37 -33.49
CA PRO A 225 9.60 10.53 -33.86
C PRO A 225 9.17 11.79 -33.11
N GLY A 226 10.12 12.51 -32.52
CA GLY A 226 9.89 13.75 -31.78
C GLY A 226 10.15 13.60 -30.27
N ASP A 227 10.33 14.74 -29.58
CA ASP A 227 10.51 14.75 -28.13
C ASP A 227 9.14 14.68 -27.43
N HIS A 228 8.62 13.47 -27.32
CA HIS A 228 7.32 13.19 -26.71
C HIS A 228 7.48 12.56 -25.33
N GLY A 229 6.83 13.15 -24.33
CA GLY A 229 6.74 12.56 -23.00
C GLY A 229 6.00 11.23 -23.03
N THR A 230 6.61 10.18 -22.48
CA THR A 230 5.93 8.91 -22.19
C THR A 230 5.14 9.08 -20.90
N THR A 231 3.83 8.89 -20.97
CA THR A 231 2.95 8.94 -19.80
C THR A 231 2.40 7.57 -19.47
N PHE A 232 2.30 7.32 -18.17
CA PHE A 232 1.97 6.03 -17.62
C PHE A 232 1.09 6.20 -16.40
N GLY A 233 -0.10 5.60 -16.47
CA GLY A 233 -1.13 5.73 -15.46
C GLY A 233 -2.50 5.96 -16.07
N ILE A 234 -3.54 5.94 -15.24
CA ILE A 234 -4.91 6.12 -15.73
C ILE A 234 -5.14 7.62 -15.94
N HIS A 235 -5.11 8.06 -17.21
CA HIS A 235 -5.32 9.45 -17.61
C HIS A 235 -6.65 9.59 -18.34
N ILE A 236 -7.60 10.27 -17.71
CA ILE A 236 -8.86 10.68 -18.32
C ILE A 236 -8.52 11.85 -19.27
N THR A 237 -9.14 11.96 -20.45
CA THR A 237 -9.14 13.17 -21.30
C THR A 237 -7.96 13.50 -22.23
N ARG A 238 -7.02 12.60 -22.53
CA ARG A 238 -6.13 12.82 -23.70
C ARG A 238 -6.79 12.35 -24.98
N SER A 239 -6.97 13.24 -25.96
CA SER A 239 -7.33 12.85 -27.33
C SER A 239 -6.21 11.98 -27.89
N VAL A 240 -6.50 10.69 -28.04
CA VAL A 240 -5.60 9.75 -28.71
C VAL A 240 -5.73 9.95 -30.20
N ASN A 241 -4.67 10.45 -30.84
CA ASN A 241 -4.64 10.75 -32.26
C ASN A 241 -3.82 9.70 -33.01
N GLY A 242 -4.23 8.43 -32.86
CA GLY A 242 -3.62 7.30 -33.56
C GLY A 242 -2.91 6.30 -32.65
N SER A 243 -2.24 5.35 -33.29
CA SER A 243 -1.56 4.25 -32.61
C SER A 243 -0.21 3.93 -33.25
N PHE A 244 0.69 3.33 -32.48
CA PHE A 244 1.99 2.87 -32.96
C PHE A 244 2.25 1.43 -32.52
N THR A 245 3.10 0.72 -33.26
CA THR A 245 3.60 -0.62 -32.87
C THR A 245 4.91 -0.48 -32.11
N TRP A 246 5.03 -1.25 -31.03
CA TRP A 246 6.30 -1.41 -30.31
C TRP A 246 6.70 -2.88 -30.39
N ASP A 247 7.91 -3.13 -30.90
CA ASP A 247 8.42 -4.47 -31.22
C ASP A 247 9.11 -5.15 -30.02
N GLY A 248 8.96 -4.57 -28.83
CA GLY A 248 9.50 -5.10 -27.59
C GLY A 248 10.78 -4.43 -27.11
N PHE A 249 11.34 -5.00 -26.05
CA PHE A 249 12.57 -4.55 -25.41
C PHE A 249 13.57 -5.71 -25.42
N ASP A 250 14.86 -5.42 -25.41
CA ASP A 250 15.87 -6.48 -25.17
C ASP A 250 15.87 -6.90 -23.69
N TRP A 251 14.91 -7.75 -23.34
CA TRP A 251 14.76 -8.35 -22.01
C TRP A 251 15.93 -9.25 -21.62
N SER A 252 16.71 -9.70 -22.61
CA SER A 252 17.86 -10.59 -22.43
C SER A 252 19.16 -9.85 -22.15
N ALA A 253 19.15 -8.51 -22.27
CA ALA A 253 20.29 -7.66 -22.01
C ALA A 253 20.91 -7.99 -20.62
N PRO A 254 22.19 -8.41 -20.57
CA PRO A 254 22.83 -8.82 -19.32
C PRO A 254 22.81 -7.73 -18.24
N SER A 255 22.93 -6.46 -18.65
CA SER A 255 22.88 -5.30 -17.75
C SER A 255 21.50 -5.13 -17.09
N TYR A 256 20.42 -5.37 -17.84
CA TYR A 256 19.06 -5.30 -17.31
C TYR A 256 18.77 -6.47 -16.36
N LEU A 257 19.12 -7.70 -16.76
CA LEU A 257 18.97 -8.90 -15.91
C LEU A 257 19.77 -8.80 -14.61
N ALA A 258 21.02 -8.31 -14.67
CA ALA A 258 21.83 -8.09 -13.48
C ALA A 258 21.16 -7.09 -12.53
N ALA A 259 20.62 -5.98 -13.06
CA ALA A 259 19.90 -5.02 -12.24
C ALA A 259 18.63 -5.61 -11.60
N ARG A 260 17.86 -6.42 -12.34
CA ARG A 260 16.69 -7.14 -11.78
C ARG A 260 17.11 -8.08 -10.64
N GLY A 261 18.21 -8.81 -10.82
CA GLY A 261 18.80 -9.67 -9.80
C GLY A 261 19.23 -8.92 -8.55
N ILE A 262 19.92 -7.78 -8.71
CA ILE A 262 20.34 -6.91 -7.59
C ILE A 262 19.13 -6.45 -6.77
N TRP A 263 18.08 -5.96 -7.43
CA TRP A 263 16.88 -5.48 -6.73
C TRP A 263 16.10 -6.62 -6.06
N PHE A 264 16.04 -7.80 -6.68
CA PHE A 264 15.48 -8.98 -6.03
C PHE A 264 16.24 -9.34 -4.75
N LEU A 265 17.59 -9.36 -4.81
CA LEU A 265 18.44 -9.62 -3.66
C LEU A 265 18.38 -8.52 -2.60
N ALA A 266 18.21 -7.26 -3.00
CA ALA A 266 18.01 -6.15 -2.08
C ALA A 266 16.73 -6.35 -1.24
N GLY A 267 15.64 -6.85 -1.83
CA GLY A 267 14.44 -7.25 -1.09
C GLY A 267 14.70 -8.33 -0.03
N ALA A 268 15.48 -9.36 -0.38
CA ALA A 268 15.92 -10.37 0.58
C ALA A 268 16.82 -9.77 1.69
N GLY A 269 17.72 -8.86 1.33
CA GLY A 269 18.57 -8.12 2.25
C GLY A 269 17.78 -7.28 3.26
N LEU A 270 16.71 -6.59 2.82
CA LEU A 270 15.79 -5.89 3.71
C LEU A 270 15.08 -6.84 4.68
N ALA A 271 14.71 -8.04 4.23
CA ALA A 271 14.13 -9.06 5.10
C ALA A 271 15.13 -9.60 6.13
N MET A 272 16.39 -9.79 5.73
CA MET A 272 17.46 -10.14 6.67
C MET A 272 17.67 -9.05 7.72
N ALA A 273 17.76 -7.79 7.28
CA ALA A 273 17.87 -6.63 8.16
C ALA A 273 16.68 -6.55 9.13
N ALA A 274 15.46 -6.87 8.68
CA ALA A 274 14.28 -6.94 9.54
C ALA A 274 14.42 -8.00 10.65
N GLY A 275 15.03 -9.15 10.34
CA GLY A 275 15.35 -10.19 11.33
C GLY A 275 16.40 -9.72 12.34
N LEU A 276 17.46 -9.04 11.88
CA LEU A 276 18.55 -8.57 12.75
C LEU A 276 18.17 -7.37 13.64
N LEU A 277 17.39 -6.42 13.10
CA LEU A 277 16.94 -5.21 13.78
C LEU A 277 15.68 -5.42 14.62
N GLY A 278 15.04 -6.58 14.48
CA GLY A 278 13.78 -6.87 15.15
C GLY A 278 13.95 -7.05 16.66
N ASP A 279 13.49 -6.09 17.45
CA ASP A 279 13.26 -6.26 18.91
C ASP A 279 12.16 -7.29 19.23
N ARG A 280 11.64 -7.97 18.21
CA ARG A 280 10.55 -8.94 18.28
C ARG A 280 10.93 -10.20 19.06
N PHE A 281 12.22 -10.54 19.08
CA PHE A 281 12.69 -11.84 19.56
C PHE A 281 13.80 -11.75 20.62
N ARG A 282 14.31 -10.54 20.91
CA ARG A 282 15.25 -10.28 22.01
C ARG A 282 14.61 -10.37 23.41
N GLY A 283 13.33 -10.76 23.47
CA GLY A 283 12.51 -10.83 24.68
C GLY A 283 12.55 -12.08 25.57
N PRO A 284 13.56 -12.98 25.61
CA PRO A 284 13.68 -13.94 26.71
C PRO A 284 14.44 -13.36 27.92
N ALA A 285 15.42 -12.47 27.70
CA ALA A 285 16.38 -12.08 28.73
C ALA A 285 15.79 -11.14 29.81
N GLN A 286 14.80 -10.30 29.47
CA GLN A 286 14.12 -9.45 30.45
C GLN A 286 13.01 -10.18 31.22
N ALA A 287 12.38 -11.20 30.61
CA ALA A 287 11.41 -12.06 31.31
C ALA A 287 12.10 -12.94 32.35
N SER A 288 13.35 -13.36 32.13
CA SER A 288 14.15 -14.11 33.11
C SER A 288 14.42 -13.32 34.39
N ARG A 289 14.69 -12.01 34.31
CA ARG A 289 14.90 -11.16 35.49
C ARG A 289 13.61 -10.89 36.27
N ALA A 290 12.46 -10.85 35.59
CA ALA A 290 11.16 -10.79 36.25
C ALA A 290 10.77 -12.14 36.89
N ASN A 291 11.21 -13.26 36.31
CA ASN A 291 10.94 -14.60 36.84
C ASN A 291 11.75 -14.95 38.08
N ASP A 292 12.96 -14.39 38.26
CA ASP A 292 13.70 -14.57 39.51
C ASP A 292 13.07 -13.77 40.67
N ALA A 293 12.35 -12.68 40.38
CA ALA A 293 11.51 -11.98 41.35
C ALA A 293 10.14 -12.67 41.58
N ALA A 294 9.65 -13.45 40.60
CA ALA A 294 8.37 -14.16 40.68
C ALA A 294 8.47 -15.61 41.18
N LYS A 295 9.68 -16.19 41.25
CA LYS A 295 9.91 -17.55 41.80
C LYS A 295 9.66 -17.67 43.31
N THR A 296 9.48 -16.56 44.02
CA THR A 296 9.00 -16.53 45.42
C THR A 296 7.47 -16.48 45.54
N ALA A 297 6.74 -16.30 44.43
CA ALA A 297 5.28 -16.31 44.44
C ALA A 297 4.75 -17.68 44.01
N ARG A 298 4.27 -18.44 44.99
CA ARG A 298 3.54 -19.71 44.83
C ARG A 298 2.44 -19.56 43.77
N PRO A 299 2.25 -20.51 42.84
CA PRO A 299 1.26 -20.37 41.77
C PRO A 299 -0.14 -20.40 42.37
N ALA A 300 -0.75 -19.23 42.50
CA ALA A 300 -2.17 -19.12 42.80
C ALA A 300 -2.94 -19.73 41.63
N SER A 301 -3.78 -20.72 41.93
CA SER A 301 -4.73 -21.35 41.02
C SER A 301 -5.35 -20.34 40.06
N LEU A 302 -5.41 -20.68 38.77
CA LEU A 302 -6.15 -19.95 37.73
C LEU A 302 -7.64 -19.88 38.11
N LYS A 303 -8.00 -18.97 39.00
CA LYS A 303 -9.37 -18.51 39.15
C LYS A 303 -9.70 -17.74 37.88
N GLN A 304 -10.56 -18.36 37.09
CA GLN A 304 -11.41 -17.76 36.07
C GLN A 304 -11.57 -16.27 36.35
N THR A 305 -10.96 -15.43 35.50
CA THR A 305 -10.98 -13.99 35.63
C THR A 305 -12.44 -13.53 35.72
N ALA A 306 -12.86 -13.15 36.92
CA ALA A 306 -14.12 -12.45 37.11
C ALA A 306 -14.18 -11.30 36.11
N PRO A 307 -15.35 -10.99 35.51
CA PRO A 307 -15.48 -9.86 34.61
C PRO A 307 -14.96 -8.63 35.36
N ILE A 308 -13.91 -8.01 34.83
CA ILE A 308 -13.34 -6.80 35.38
C ILE A 308 -14.49 -5.78 35.38
N SER A 309 -15.08 -5.51 36.56
CA SER A 309 -16.09 -4.48 36.70
C SER A 309 -15.36 -3.14 36.61
N VAL A 310 -15.14 -2.69 35.38
CA VAL A 310 -14.58 -1.37 35.13
C VAL A 310 -15.66 -0.38 35.54
N ARG A 311 -15.53 0.21 36.74
CA ARG A 311 -16.30 1.42 37.07
C ARG A 311 -15.78 2.53 36.14
N PRO A 312 -16.61 3.11 35.27
CA PRO A 312 -16.18 4.20 34.41
C PRO A 312 -15.88 5.43 35.29
N ASN A 313 -14.60 5.67 35.58
CA ASN A 313 -14.15 6.86 36.32
C ASN A 313 -14.09 8.12 35.44
N GLY A 314 -14.84 8.17 34.34
CA GLY A 314 -14.83 9.29 33.38
C GLY A 314 -16.21 9.52 32.76
N GLY A 315 -16.52 10.78 32.49
CA GLY A 315 -17.82 11.18 31.92
C GLY A 315 -18.08 10.53 30.55
N SER A 316 -19.35 10.23 30.27
CA SER A 316 -19.83 9.67 28.99
C SER A 316 -20.19 10.73 27.94
N GLY A 317 -19.86 12.00 28.20
CA GLY A 317 -20.17 13.12 27.33
C GLY A 317 -19.45 13.05 25.99
N LEU A 318 -20.09 13.59 24.95
CA LEU A 318 -19.57 13.63 23.58
C LEU A 318 -18.16 14.23 23.51
N ALA A 319 -17.87 15.28 24.28
CA ALA A 319 -16.55 15.92 24.33
C ALA A 319 -15.45 14.99 24.86
N VAL A 320 -15.74 14.20 25.89
CA VAL A 320 -14.78 13.23 26.46
C VAL A 320 -14.50 12.13 25.46
N LEU A 321 -15.53 11.62 24.78
CA LEU A 321 -15.39 10.62 23.74
C LEU A 321 -14.65 11.14 22.50
N LEU A 322 -14.92 12.39 22.09
CA LEU A 322 -14.19 13.05 21.01
C LEU A 322 -12.70 13.19 21.34
N LEU A 323 -12.38 13.67 22.54
CA LEU A 323 -11.00 13.77 23.03
C LEU A 323 -10.33 12.40 23.12
N ALA A 324 -11.06 11.37 23.57
CA ALA A 324 -10.57 10.00 23.59
C ALA A 324 -10.27 9.49 22.18
N GLU A 325 -11.15 9.72 21.21
CA GLU A 325 -10.94 9.32 19.81
C GLU A 325 -9.76 10.06 19.16
N LEU A 326 -9.61 11.36 19.42
CA LEU A 326 -8.46 12.14 18.97
C LEU A 326 -7.16 11.67 19.63
N ARG A 327 -7.18 11.35 20.93
CA ARG A 327 -6.02 10.86 21.68
C ARG A 327 -5.61 9.45 21.23
N LEU A 328 -6.57 8.58 20.94
CA LEU A 328 -6.31 7.26 20.35
C LEU A 328 -5.73 7.39 18.93
N SER A 329 -6.20 8.38 18.18
CA SER A 329 -5.65 8.71 16.85
C SER A 329 -4.24 9.29 16.91
N ARG A 330 -3.76 9.74 18.08
CA ARG A 330 -2.46 10.39 18.28
C ARG A 330 -1.25 9.48 18.00
N SER A 331 -1.46 8.16 17.96
CA SER A 331 -0.45 7.19 17.55
C SER A 331 -0.09 7.40 16.07
N GLY A 332 1.05 8.04 15.80
CA GLY A 332 1.53 8.37 14.44
C GLY A 332 1.44 9.86 14.07
N TRP A 333 0.89 10.72 14.95
CA TRP A 333 0.72 12.15 14.65
C TRP A 333 2.03 12.89 14.36
N LYS A 334 3.14 12.53 15.01
CA LYS A 334 4.44 13.18 14.73
C LYS A 334 4.86 13.01 13.27
N LEU A 335 4.65 11.83 12.70
CA LEU A 335 4.92 11.56 11.29
C LEU A 335 3.90 12.26 10.40
N LEU A 336 2.62 12.26 10.80
CA LEU A 336 1.56 12.96 10.09
C LEU A 336 1.82 14.47 10.01
N THR A 337 2.24 15.12 11.09
CA THR A 337 2.51 16.57 11.12
C THR A 337 3.73 16.94 10.28
N ILE A 338 4.78 16.11 10.28
CA ILE A 338 5.94 16.30 9.41
C ILE A 338 5.52 16.19 7.95
N TRP A 339 4.69 15.20 7.62
CA TRP A 339 4.11 15.01 6.29
C TRP A 339 3.23 16.17 5.85
N LEU A 340 2.35 16.62 6.75
CA LEU A 340 1.45 17.76 6.53
C LEU A 340 2.26 19.02 6.22
N GLY A 341 3.32 19.28 7.01
CA GLY A 341 4.23 20.40 6.80
C GLY A 341 4.95 20.30 5.46
N GLY A 342 5.45 19.11 5.09
CA GLY A 342 6.11 18.88 3.81
C GLY A 342 5.18 19.07 2.61
N ALA A 343 3.94 18.57 2.68
CA ALA A 343 2.98 18.69 1.60
C ALA A 343 2.44 20.13 1.45
N VAL A 344 2.25 20.86 2.55
CA VAL A 344 1.94 22.30 2.53
C VAL A 344 3.11 23.09 1.95
N ALA A 345 4.35 22.82 2.38
CA ALA A 345 5.52 23.48 1.82
C ALA A 345 5.64 23.22 0.30
N LEU A 346 5.41 21.98 -0.14
CA LEU A 346 5.40 21.63 -1.56
C LEU A 346 4.31 22.39 -2.32
N ALA A 347 3.08 22.47 -1.77
CA ALA A 347 1.97 23.22 -2.36
C ALA A 347 2.30 24.71 -2.51
N LEU A 348 2.92 25.29 -1.48
CA LEU A 348 3.33 26.69 -1.45
C LEU A 348 4.46 26.98 -2.44
N LEU A 349 5.37 26.04 -2.67
CA LEU A 349 6.48 26.18 -3.60
C LEU A 349 6.09 25.91 -5.06
N SER A 350 5.01 25.18 -5.30
CA SER A 350 4.60 24.79 -6.64
C SER A 350 3.64 25.80 -7.29
N ASP A 351 3.88 26.19 -8.53
CA ASP A 351 3.01 27.09 -9.31
C ASP A 351 1.92 26.32 -10.06
N GLY A 352 0.69 26.87 -10.08
CA GLY A 352 -0.42 26.40 -10.91
C GLY A 352 -1.51 25.57 -10.20
N PRO A 353 -2.73 25.51 -10.77
CA PRO A 353 -3.89 24.82 -10.20
C PRO A 353 -3.70 23.29 -10.11
N ASP A 354 -2.92 22.69 -11.02
CA ASP A 354 -2.59 21.27 -10.98
C ASP A 354 -1.70 20.91 -9.79
N ALA A 355 -0.87 21.85 -9.34
CA ALA A 355 0.03 21.62 -8.22
C ALA A 355 -0.71 21.61 -6.88
N VAL A 356 -1.73 22.45 -6.74
CA VAL A 356 -2.66 22.42 -5.60
C VAL A 356 -3.41 21.09 -5.56
N ARG A 357 -3.91 20.59 -6.70
CA ARG A 357 -4.59 19.28 -6.79
C ARG A 357 -3.67 18.14 -6.36
N ARG A 358 -2.43 18.11 -6.86
CA ARG A 358 -1.41 17.12 -6.46
C ARG A 358 -1.06 17.22 -4.98
N ALA A 359 -0.95 18.43 -4.44
CA ALA A 359 -0.72 18.64 -3.02
C ALA A 359 -1.90 18.14 -2.16
N VAL A 360 -3.15 18.36 -2.59
CA VAL A 360 -4.35 17.79 -1.93
C VAL A 360 -4.30 16.27 -1.91
N ALA A 361 -3.99 15.63 -3.04
CA ALA A 361 -3.86 14.18 -3.12
C ALA A 361 -2.79 13.66 -2.14
N LEU A 362 -1.62 14.33 -2.10
CA LEU A 362 -0.51 14.02 -1.19
C LEU A 362 -0.84 14.31 0.28
N LEU A 363 -1.69 15.30 0.58
CA LEU A 363 -2.16 15.64 1.92
C LEU A 363 -3.20 14.64 2.46
N LEU A 364 -4.10 14.17 1.60
CA LEU A 364 -5.16 13.23 1.96
C LEU A 364 -4.62 11.80 2.16
N LEU A 365 -3.60 11.42 1.40
CA LEU A 365 -3.02 10.07 1.39
C LEU A 365 -2.62 9.54 2.79
N PRO A 366 -1.87 10.28 3.61
CA PRO A 366 -1.54 9.89 4.98
C PRO A 366 -2.76 9.85 5.92
N ALA A 367 -3.76 10.69 5.68
CA ALA A 367 -4.97 10.78 6.49
C ALA A 367 -5.89 9.56 6.29
N LEU A 368 -5.77 8.84 5.16
CA LEU A 368 -6.56 7.64 4.88
C LEU A 368 -6.38 6.53 5.92
N PHE A 369 -5.19 6.39 6.50
CA PHE A 369 -4.88 5.35 7.47
C PHE A 369 -5.55 5.57 8.84
N PRO A 370 -5.40 6.74 9.50
CA PRO A 370 -6.08 7.00 10.76
C PRO A 370 -7.60 7.06 10.60
N LEU A 371 -8.10 7.53 9.45
CA LEU A 371 -9.54 7.56 9.12
C LEU A 371 -10.10 6.14 8.96
N GLY A 372 -9.38 5.24 8.27
CA GLY A 372 -9.80 3.84 8.14
C GLY A 372 -9.97 3.13 9.48
N ASP A 373 -9.13 3.46 10.46
CA ASP A 373 -9.22 2.87 11.80
C ASP A 373 -10.49 3.31 12.57
N LEU A 374 -11.09 4.47 12.26
CA LEU A 374 -12.25 4.99 13.01
C LEU A 374 -13.43 4.02 13.00
N GLY A 375 -13.69 3.37 11.87
CA GLY A 375 -14.80 2.42 11.73
C GLY A 375 -14.59 1.08 12.44
N VAL A 376 -13.38 0.77 12.89
CA VAL A 376 -12.99 -0.56 13.40
C VAL A 376 -12.51 -0.55 14.84
N ARG A 377 -12.16 0.61 15.41
CA ARG A 377 -11.67 0.74 16.80
C ARG A 377 -12.60 0.12 17.84
N ALA A 378 -13.90 0.35 17.70
CA ALA A 378 -14.90 -0.22 18.61
C ALA A 378 -15.02 -1.74 18.49
N SER A 379 -14.89 -2.28 17.28
CA SER A 379 -14.93 -3.72 16.98
C SER A 379 -13.57 -4.43 17.08
N GLY A 380 -12.50 -3.69 17.42
CA GLY A 380 -11.16 -4.24 17.57
C GLY A 380 -11.19 -5.38 18.59
N ARG A 381 -10.67 -6.56 18.18
CA ARG A 381 -10.92 -7.87 18.84
C ARG A 381 -10.48 -7.99 20.32
N SER A 382 -10.02 -6.93 20.97
CA SER A 382 -9.67 -6.87 22.39
C SER A 382 -10.24 -5.64 23.13
N LEU A 383 -10.88 -4.71 22.42
CA LEU A 383 -11.48 -3.50 23.01
C LEU A 383 -13.00 -3.58 23.11
N LEU A 384 -13.65 -4.54 22.43
CA LEU A 384 -15.11 -4.72 22.51
C LEU A 384 -15.62 -4.81 23.96
N PRO A 385 -14.98 -5.57 24.88
CA PRO A 385 -15.44 -5.62 26.28
C PRO A 385 -15.28 -4.28 27.02
N LEU A 386 -14.21 -3.54 26.72
CA LEU A 386 -13.92 -2.22 27.31
C LEU A 386 -14.81 -1.13 26.71
N ALA A 387 -15.10 -1.18 25.41
CA ALA A 387 -15.99 -0.26 24.71
C ALA A 387 -17.45 -0.45 25.12
N MET A 388 -17.85 -1.69 25.40
CA MET A 388 -19.17 -2.04 25.94
C MET A 388 -19.31 -1.68 27.42
N ALA A 389 -18.20 -1.54 28.16
CA ALA A 389 -18.19 -1.06 29.55
C ALA A 389 -18.35 0.47 29.67
N VAL A 390 -18.24 1.22 28.57
CA VAL A 390 -18.51 2.67 28.57
C VAL A 390 -20.01 2.92 28.46
N PRO A 391 -20.64 3.63 29.42
CA PRO A 391 -22.07 3.93 29.43
C PRO A 391 -22.41 5.09 28.48
N ALA A 392 -22.11 4.91 27.19
CA ALA A 392 -22.44 5.86 26.13
C ALA A 392 -23.34 5.20 25.09
N SER A 393 -24.35 5.94 24.63
CA SER A 393 -25.23 5.45 23.58
C SER A 393 -24.45 5.23 22.27
N SER A 394 -24.91 4.29 21.45
CA SER A 394 -24.30 4.00 20.13
C SER A 394 -24.18 5.25 19.27
N ASN A 395 -25.17 6.16 19.36
CA ASN A 395 -25.22 7.40 18.59
C ASN A 395 -24.16 8.42 19.03
N VAL A 396 -23.91 8.56 20.34
CA VAL A 396 -22.87 9.48 20.82
C VAL A 396 -21.48 8.99 20.42
N ARG A 397 -21.23 7.68 20.46
CA ARG A 397 -19.97 7.08 19.97
C ARG A 397 -19.78 7.27 18.47
N LEU A 398 -20.84 7.09 17.69
CA LEU A 398 -20.86 7.37 16.25
C LEU A 398 -20.53 8.83 15.96
N MET A 399 -21.21 9.75 16.64
CA MET A 399 -21.03 11.19 16.45
C MET A 399 -19.61 11.61 16.83
N ALA A 400 -19.09 11.12 17.96
CA ALA A 400 -17.71 11.39 18.38
C ALA A 400 -16.69 10.87 17.34
N GLY A 401 -16.89 9.66 16.82
CA GLY A 401 -16.03 9.10 15.75
C GLY A 401 -16.11 9.90 14.44
N TYR A 402 -17.31 10.33 14.05
CA TYR A 402 -17.52 11.16 12.86
C TYR A 402 -16.85 12.53 13.00
N LEU A 403 -17.06 13.22 14.13
CA LEU A 403 -16.43 14.51 14.42
C LEU A 403 -14.90 14.39 14.51
N ALA A 404 -14.38 13.31 15.10
CA ALA A 404 -12.93 13.05 15.08
C ALA A 404 -12.42 12.89 13.65
N GLY A 405 -13.15 12.16 12.81
CA GLY A 405 -12.82 12.02 11.38
C GLY A 405 -12.90 13.33 10.62
N LEU A 406 -13.90 14.18 10.90
CA LEU A 406 -14.04 15.51 10.31
C LEU A 406 -12.86 16.40 10.67
N ILE A 407 -12.38 16.36 11.92
CA ILE A 407 -11.19 17.11 12.35
C ILE A 407 -9.94 16.57 11.63
N LEU A 408 -9.79 15.24 11.55
CA LEU A 408 -8.62 14.61 10.92
C LEU A 408 -8.57 14.82 9.40
N ALA A 409 -9.70 14.78 8.71
CA ALA A 409 -9.82 15.03 7.28
C ALA A 409 -9.84 16.53 6.94
N GLY A 410 -10.47 17.33 7.79
CA GLY A 410 -10.68 18.76 7.60
C GLY A 410 -9.44 19.59 7.89
N ALA A 411 -8.61 19.25 8.88
CA ALA A 411 -7.40 20.02 9.19
C ALA A 411 -6.39 20.13 8.03
N PRO A 412 -6.03 19.03 7.33
CA PRO A 412 -5.20 19.10 6.12
C PRO A 412 -5.79 20.00 5.04
N LEU A 413 -7.11 19.92 4.85
CA LEU A 413 -7.79 20.66 3.81
C LEU A 413 -7.93 22.15 4.14
N LEU A 414 -8.20 22.48 5.41
CA LEU A 414 -8.24 23.87 5.89
C LEU A 414 -6.89 24.56 5.72
N LEU A 415 -5.79 23.86 6.01
CA LEU A 415 -4.43 24.36 5.76
C LEU A 415 -4.19 24.63 4.27
N LEU A 416 -4.67 23.74 3.41
CA LEU A 416 -4.58 23.94 1.96
C LEU A 416 -5.45 25.10 1.48
N LEU A 417 -6.70 25.20 1.95
CA LEU A 417 -7.62 26.30 1.68
C LEU A 417 -7.03 27.65 2.09
N ALA A 418 -6.42 27.71 3.27
CA ALA A 418 -5.72 28.90 3.74
C ALA A 418 -4.55 29.26 2.82
N GLY A 419 -3.73 28.27 2.41
CA GLY A 419 -2.63 28.48 1.46
C GLY A 419 -3.11 28.96 0.09
N THR A 420 -4.19 28.38 -0.45
CA THR A 420 -4.76 28.79 -1.74
C THR A 420 -5.39 30.17 -1.68
N LEU A 421 -6.05 30.52 -0.57
CA LEU A 421 -6.65 31.83 -0.36
C LEU A 421 -5.58 32.92 -0.28
N LEU A 422 -4.51 32.66 0.48
CA LEU A 422 -3.38 33.57 0.61
C LEU A 422 -2.67 33.84 -0.72
N ARG A 423 -2.62 32.86 -1.63
CA ARG A 423 -1.88 32.96 -2.89
C ARG A 423 -2.73 33.43 -4.08
N SER A 424 -3.98 32.99 -4.16
CA SER A 424 -4.83 33.21 -5.35
C SER A 424 -6.05 34.10 -5.10
N GLY A 425 -6.38 34.39 -3.82
CA GLY A 425 -7.60 35.12 -3.45
C GLY A 425 -8.91 34.39 -3.77
N THR A 426 -8.85 33.18 -4.36
CA THR A 426 -10.02 32.39 -4.73
C THR A 426 -10.22 31.22 -3.77
N VAL A 427 -11.47 30.99 -3.38
CA VAL A 427 -11.84 29.83 -2.57
C VAL A 427 -12.03 28.64 -3.53
N PRO A 428 -11.29 27.54 -3.40
CA PRO A 428 -11.56 26.34 -4.17
C PRO A 428 -13.00 25.85 -3.91
N GLY A 429 -13.67 25.38 -4.97
CA GLY A 429 -15.13 25.23 -5.02
C GLY A 429 -15.79 24.46 -3.86
N SER A 430 -17.09 24.73 -3.66
CA SER A 430 -17.94 24.18 -2.58
C SER A 430 -17.94 22.66 -2.44
N TRP A 431 -17.56 21.93 -3.49
CA TRP A 431 -17.41 20.47 -3.50
C TRP A 431 -16.40 19.96 -2.44
N LEU A 432 -15.41 20.77 -2.08
CA LEU A 432 -14.41 20.40 -1.07
C LEU A 432 -15.01 20.16 0.32
N GLY A 433 -15.99 20.98 0.73
CA GLY A 433 -16.70 20.78 2.00
C GLY A 433 -17.50 19.47 2.01
N LEU A 434 -18.11 19.13 0.87
CA LEU A 434 -18.82 17.87 0.69
C LEU A 434 -17.88 16.67 0.80
N VAL A 435 -16.69 16.73 0.22
CA VAL A 435 -15.67 15.67 0.34
C VAL A 435 -15.23 15.48 1.79
N VAL A 436 -14.97 16.56 2.54
CA VAL A 436 -14.56 16.47 3.96
C VAL A 436 -15.66 15.85 4.82
N ALA A 437 -16.93 16.13 4.54
CA ALA A 437 -18.04 15.53 5.26
C ALA A 437 -18.25 14.06 4.89
N LEU A 438 -18.11 13.72 3.60
CA LEU A 438 -18.38 12.39 3.08
C LEU A 438 -17.29 11.37 3.47
N VAL A 439 -16.03 11.77 3.45
CA VAL A 439 -14.88 10.86 3.66
C VAL A 439 -14.95 10.15 5.02
N PRO A 440 -15.17 10.82 6.17
CA PRO A 440 -15.36 10.17 7.47
C PRO A 440 -16.59 9.25 7.51
N ALA A 441 -17.69 9.63 6.85
CA ALA A 441 -18.90 8.82 6.80
C ALA A 441 -18.64 7.49 6.05
N VAL A 442 -17.95 7.56 4.91
CA VAL A 442 -17.54 6.39 4.12
C VAL A 442 -16.56 5.51 4.91
N ALA A 443 -15.59 6.11 5.61
CA ALA A 443 -14.65 5.37 6.46
C ALA A 443 -15.35 4.58 7.58
N LEU A 444 -16.32 5.20 8.26
CA LEU A 444 -17.11 4.57 9.30
C LEU A 444 -18.00 3.45 8.74
N LEU A 445 -18.67 3.70 7.61
CA LEU A 445 -19.53 2.71 6.96
C LEU A 445 -18.72 1.49 6.52
N LEU A 446 -17.62 1.69 5.79
CA LEU A 446 -16.77 0.61 5.32
C LEU A 446 -16.10 -0.14 6.45
N GLY A 447 -15.62 0.55 7.49
CA GLY A 447 -15.04 -0.10 8.67
C GLY A 447 -16.04 -1.01 9.37
N ARG A 448 -17.33 -0.61 9.46
CA ARG A 448 -18.39 -1.44 10.05
C ARG A 448 -18.79 -2.62 9.19
N LEU A 449 -18.96 -2.40 7.88
CA LEU A 449 -19.37 -3.46 6.95
C LEU A 449 -18.30 -4.53 6.79
N THR A 450 -17.04 -4.11 6.69
CA THR A 450 -15.91 -5.03 6.42
C THR A 450 -15.23 -5.53 7.67
N GLY A 451 -15.41 -4.85 8.81
CA GLY A 451 -14.64 -5.09 10.03
C GLY A 451 -13.14 -4.79 9.89
N SER A 452 -12.73 -4.08 8.83
CA SER A 452 -11.33 -3.70 8.57
C SER A 452 -11.22 -2.26 8.05
N GLY A 453 -10.32 -1.48 8.65
CA GLY A 453 -10.03 -0.11 8.19
C GLY A 453 -9.31 -0.06 6.85
N GLN A 454 -8.79 -1.20 6.41
CA GLN A 454 -7.94 -1.30 5.22
C GLN A 454 -8.74 -1.25 3.91
N ALA A 455 -10.03 -1.62 3.93
CA ALA A 455 -10.91 -1.48 2.76
C ALA A 455 -11.09 -0.01 2.38
N PHE A 456 -11.32 0.86 3.38
CA PHE A 456 -11.34 2.30 3.19
C PHE A 456 -9.98 2.82 2.69
N SER A 457 -8.87 2.40 3.30
CA SER A 457 -7.54 2.82 2.85
C SER A 457 -7.25 2.44 1.40
N MET A 458 -7.73 1.29 0.92
CA MET A 458 -7.59 0.88 -0.48
C MET A 458 -8.38 1.76 -1.44
N LEU A 459 -9.67 1.97 -1.17
CA LEU A 459 -10.52 2.82 -2.00
C LEU A 459 -10.04 4.27 -2.00
N GLY A 460 -9.64 4.77 -0.83
CA GLY A 460 -9.04 6.10 -0.70
C GLY A 460 -7.75 6.21 -1.50
N LEU A 461 -6.92 5.17 -1.54
CA LEU A 461 -5.67 5.19 -2.30
C LEU A 461 -5.93 5.22 -3.82
N ILE A 462 -6.92 4.46 -4.30
CA ILE A 462 -7.35 4.52 -5.70
C ILE A 462 -7.89 5.92 -6.02
N ALA A 463 -8.72 6.49 -5.15
CA ALA A 463 -9.26 7.85 -5.34
C ALA A 463 -8.16 8.91 -5.34
N CYS A 464 -7.19 8.84 -4.42
CA CYS A 464 -6.04 9.74 -4.38
C CYS A 464 -5.16 9.60 -5.63
N TYR A 465 -4.97 8.37 -6.13
CA TYR A 465 -4.25 8.13 -7.37
C TYR A 465 -4.94 8.78 -8.57
N LEU A 466 -6.26 8.59 -8.72
CA LEU A 466 -7.04 9.22 -9.78
C LEU A 466 -7.02 10.75 -9.69
N LEU A 467 -7.02 11.30 -8.47
CA LEU A 467 -6.91 12.76 -8.26
C LEU A 467 -5.52 13.30 -8.59
N PHE A 468 -4.48 12.47 -8.44
CA PHE A 468 -3.11 12.82 -8.78
C PHE A 468 -2.83 12.69 -10.29
N SER A 469 -3.51 11.76 -10.97
CA SER A 469 -3.30 11.46 -12.40
C SER A 469 -4.20 12.23 -13.36
N ALA A 470 -5.37 12.71 -12.89
CA ALA A 470 -6.15 13.76 -13.53
C ALA A 470 -5.41 15.09 -13.41
#